data_AF-A0A832D4X7-F1
#
_entry.id   AF-A0A832D4X7-F1
#
_cell.length_a   1.000
_cell.length_b   1.000
_cell.length_c   1.000
_cell.angle_alpha   90.00
_cell.angle_beta   90.00
_cell.angle_gamma   90.00
#
_symmetry.space_group_name_H-M   'P 1'
#
loop_
_entity.id
_entity.type
_entity.pdbx_description
1 polymer ?
#
loop_
_entity_poly.entity_id
_entity_poly.type
_entity_poly.pdbx_seq_one_letter_code
_entity_poly.pdbx_strand_id
1 'polypeptide(L)'
;MLPNRNTKRVTIKDANFYLTVFVCGIVLAGSASLGQISNPAPAQIVWGVKLGTAYVDTSPAVSHQDGTIFVGGWNGKLYAITPEGKIKWAFPTKGDIKSTPAIDTAGRIYFGSRDKHLYCISPNGRLVWKFRTGGWVDSSPALSTSGEVLFGSWE
;
A
#
# COMPACT_ATOMS: atom_id res chain seq x y z
N MET A 1 22.18 24.71 36.08
CA MET A 1 20.70 24.80 35.94
C MET A 1 20.40 25.13 34.48
N LEU A 2 19.78 24.21 33.74
CA LEU A 2 19.41 24.38 32.33
C LEU A 2 17.88 24.34 32.21
N PRO A 3 17.28 25.08 31.25
CA PRO A 3 15.86 25.41 31.30
C PRO A 3 14.96 24.26 30.85
N ASN A 4 13.81 24.23 31.53
CA ASN A 4 12.68 23.32 31.41
C ASN A 4 12.15 23.26 29.96
N ARG A 5 12.31 22.12 29.27
CA ARG A 5 11.65 21.89 27.97
C ARG A 5 10.27 21.30 28.21
N ASN A 6 9.25 22.15 28.05
CA ASN A 6 7.84 21.77 28.01
C ASN A 6 7.59 20.79 26.85
N THR A 7 7.56 19.48 27.13
CA THR A 7 6.98 18.48 26.26
C THR A 7 5.46 18.62 26.29
N LYS A 8 4.86 19.19 25.23
CA LYS A 8 3.41 19.17 25.06
C LYS A 8 2.97 17.73 24.78
N ARG A 9 2.34 17.11 25.78
CA ARG A 9 1.66 15.82 25.69
C ARG A 9 0.34 16.06 24.94
N VAL A 10 0.23 15.59 23.70
CA VAL A 10 -1.06 15.54 23.00
C VAL A 10 -1.72 14.22 23.35
N THR A 11 -2.70 14.25 24.24
CA THR A 11 -3.52 13.09 24.60
C THR A 11 -4.69 13.03 23.62
N ILE A 12 -4.64 12.11 22.66
CA ILE A 12 -5.82 11.76 21.86
C ILE A 12 -6.59 10.71 22.67
N LYS A 13 -7.64 11.16 23.37
CA LYS A 13 -8.67 10.27 23.88
C LYS A 13 -9.71 10.15 22.78
N ASP A 14 -9.71 9.04 22.05
CA ASP A 14 -10.95 8.52 21.48
C ASP A 14 -10.88 7.00 21.46
N ALA A 15 -11.88 6.42 22.10
CA ALA A 15 -12.06 5.00 22.32
C ALA A 15 -12.41 4.29 21.00
N ASN A 16 -12.02 3.02 20.92
CA ASN A 16 -12.51 2.01 19.98
C ASN A 16 -12.10 2.14 18.52
N PHE A 17 -10.82 1.93 18.21
CA PHE A 17 -10.42 1.35 16.91
C PHE A 17 -9.30 0.34 17.13
N TYR A 18 -9.50 -0.89 16.63
CA TYR A 18 -8.47 -1.92 16.59
C TYR A 18 -7.34 -1.44 15.67
N LEU A 19 -6.24 -1.00 16.27
CA LEU A 19 -5.03 -0.59 15.56
C LEU A 19 -4.20 -1.85 15.27
N THR A 20 -4.36 -2.43 14.08
CA THR A 20 -3.32 -3.30 13.54
C THR A 20 -2.18 -2.40 13.08
N VAL A 21 -1.16 -2.24 13.93
CA VAL A 21 0.10 -1.61 13.55
C VAL A 21 0.80 -2.54 12.57
N PHE A 22 0.73 -2.26 11.27
CA PHE A 22 1.73 -2.78 10.34
C PHE A 22 3.01 -2.01 10.59
N VAL A 23 4.00 -2.68 11.18
CA VAL A 23 5.38 -2.19 11.22
C VAL A 23 5.85 -2.12 9.78
N CYS A 24 5.85 -0.91 9.21
CA CYS A 24 6.42 -0.70 7.89
C CYS A 24 7.94 -0.95 7.96
N GLY A 25 8.42 -1.79 7.05
CA GLY A 25 9.79 -2.29 7.02
C GLY A 25 10.84 -1.18 7.10
N ILE A 26 11.86 -1.45 7.90
CA ILE A 26 13.09 -0.67 7.95
C ILE A 26 13.80 -0.83 6.59
N VAL A 27 13.97 0.25 5.84
CA VAL A 27 14.98 0.30 4.76
C VAL A 27 16.29 0.74 5.41
N LEU A 28 17.20 -0.20 5.68
CA LEU A 28 18.58 0.14 5.99
C LEU A 28 19.29 0.44 4.67
N ALA A 29 19.36 1.71 4.29
CA ALA A 29 20.35 2.18 3.33
C ALA A 29 21.56 2.72 4.11
N GLY A 30 22.65 1.96 4.13
CA GLY A 30 23.91 2.41 4.71
C GLY A 30 24.98 1.35 4.59
N SER A 31 26.00 1.62 3.76
CA SER A 31 27.28 0.92 3.89
C SER A 31 27.84 1.27 5.26
N ALA A 32 27.81 0.31 6.19
CA ALA A 32 28.29 0.51 7.54
C ALA A 32 29.83 0.68 7.52
N SER A 33 30.30 1.91 7.66
CA SER A 33 31.54 2.13 8.39
C SER A 33 31.24 1.88 9.88
N LEU A 34 32.00 1.00 10.52
CA LEU A 34 31.89 0.71 11.95
C LEU A 34 32.03 1.99 12.77
N GLY A 35 30.90 2.57 13.18
CA GLY A 35 30.88 3.80 13.97
C GLY A 35 29.47 4.17 14.39
N GLN A 36 29.17 3.94 15.68
CA GLN A 36 28.00 4.41 16.42
C GLN A 36 26.63 3.94 15.92
N ILE A 37 26.11 2.90 16.58
CA ILE A 37 24.67 2.66 16.69
C ILE A 37 24.09 3.77 17.57
N SER A 38 23.79 4.92 16.97
CA SER A 38 22.94 5.92 17.61
C SER A 38 21.50 5.40 17.62
N ASN A 39 20.79 5.55 18.74
CA ASN A 39 19.36 5.27 18.77
C ASN A 39 18.70 6.12 17.67
N PRO A 40 18.00 5.51 16.69
CA PRO A 40 17.33 6.29 15.67
C PRO A 40 16.34 7.24 16.33
N ALA A 41 16.23 8.47 15.79
CA ALA A 41 15.25 9.43 16.25
C ALA A 41 13.85 8.78 16.29
N PRO A 42 12.98 9.13 17.26
CA PRO A 42 11.64 8.55 17.34
C PRO A 42 10.91 8.77 16.01
N ALA A 43 10.32 7.70 15.48
CA ALA A 43 9.56 7.76 14.24
C ALA A 43 8.44 8.80 14.35
N GLN A 44 8.34 9.68 13.36
CA GLN A 44 7.28 10.67 13.26
C GLN A 44 6.36 10.33 12.09
N ILE A 45 5.05 10.45 12.32
CA ILE A 45 4.05 10.35 11.25
C ILE A 45 4.17 11.60 10.39
N VAL A 46 4.54 11.43 9.12
CA VAL A 46 4.66 12.54 8.16
C VAL A 46 3.27 13.00 7.70
N TRP A 47 2.41 12.04 7.36
CA TRP A 47 1.02 12.30 6.98
C TRP A 47 0.15 11.06 7.23
N GLY A 48 -1.17 11.27 7.26
CA GLY A 48 -2.18 10.22 7.24
C GLY A 48 -3.24 10.55 6.21
N VAL A 49 -3.74 9.53 5.51
CA VAL A 49 -4.79 9.67 4.50
C VAL A 49 -5.99 8.80 4.89
N LYS A 50 -7.18 9.39 4.91
CA LYS A 50 -8.42 8.64 5.16
C LYS A 50 -8.96 8.08 3.85
N LEU A 51 -8.94 6.77 3.73
CA LEU A 51 -9.55 6.07 2.60
C LEU A 51 -11.02 5.80 2.90
N GLY A 52 -11.88 5.77 1.88
CA GLY A 52 -13.32 5.51 2.00
C GLY A 52 -13.68 4.04 2.25
N THR A 53 -12.78 3.27 2.88
CA THR A 53 -12.92 1.84 3.16
C THR A 53 -12.80 1.59 4.65
N ALA A 54 -13.54 0.60 5.17
CA ALA A 54 -13.44 0.20 6.57
C ALA A 54 -12.15 -0.57 6.87
N TYR A 55 -11.63 -1.30 5.88
CA TYR A 55 -10.45 -2.15 6.01
C TYR A 55 -9.51 -2.03 4.81
N VAL A 56 -8.22 -2.14 5.12
CA VAL A 56 -7.10 -2.24 4.19
C VAL A 56 -6.22 -3.36 4.72
N ASP A 57 -6.27 -4.53 4.07
CA ASP A 57 -5.44 -5.70 4.43
C ASP A 57 -4.29 -5.91 3.42
N THR A 58 -4.20 -5.06 2.41
CA THR A 58 -3.14 -5.11 1.41
C THR A 58 -1.89 -4.42 1.94
N SER A 59 -0.71 -4.95 1.64
CA SER A 59 0.50 -4.14 1.72
C SER A 59 0.45 -3.02 0.67
N PRO A 60 1.06 -1.85 0.91
CA PRO A 60 1.19 -0.82 -0.10
C PRO A 60 2.25 -1.23 -1.15
N ALA A 61 2.01 -0.88 -2.41
CA ALA A 61 3.01 -0.95 -3.47
C ALA A 61 3.43 0.47 -3.88
N VAL A 62 4.72 0.71 -4.12
CA VAL A 62 5.24 2.05 -4.43
C VAL A 62 5.83 2.06 -5.83
N SER A 63 5.36 2.99 -6.67
CA SER A 63 5.88 3.23 -8.02
C SER A 63 7.35 3.66 -7.95
N HIS A 64 8.22 2.92 -8.64
CA HIS A 64 9.62 3.32 -8.82
C HIS A 64 9.79 4.56 -9.72
N GLN A 65 8.75 4.95 -10.47
CA GLN A 65 8.83 6.06 -11.42
C GLN A 65 8.57 7.42 -10.75
N ASP A 66 7.57 7.50 -9.87
CA ASP A 66 7.10 8.77 -9.30
C ASP A 66 6.72 8.71 -7.82
N GLY A 67 6.98 7.58 -7.15
CA GLY A 67 6.66 7.40 -5.73
C GLY A 67 5.17 7.26 -5.43
N THR A 68 4.30 7.15 -6.43
CA THR A 68 2.87 6.89 -6.21
C THR A 68 2.68 5.60 -5.41
N ILE A 69 1.87 5.67 -4.37
CA ILE A 69 1.56 4.55 -3.47
C ILE A 69 0.21 3.96 -3.87
N PHE A 70 0.14 2.64 -4.04
CA PHE A 70 -1.06 1.91 -4.40
C PHE A 70 -1.53 1.01 -3.27
N VAL A 71 -2.82 1.09 -2.94
CA VAL A 71 -3.43 0.37 -1.81
C VAL A 71 -4.82 -0.12 -2.19
N GLY A 72 -5.12 -1.39 -1.92
CA GLY A 72 -6.44 -1.97 -2.12
C GLY A 72 -7.32 -1.90 -0.87
N GLY A 73 -8.62 -1.67 -1.05
CA GLY A 73 -9.59 -1.64 0.03
C GLY A 73 -10.68 -2.69 -0.10
N TRP A 74 -11.28 -3.05 1.03
CA TRP A 74 -12.47 -3.92 1.07
C TRP A 74 -13.70 -3.27 0.43
N ASN A 75 -13.72 -1.95 0.22
CA ASN A 75 -14.78 -1.30 -0.54
C ASN A 75 -14.66 -1.49 -2.08
N GLY A 76 -13.82 -2.42 -2.53
CA GLY A 76 -13.58 -2.71 -3.94
C GLY A 76 -12.95 -1.53 -4.68
N LYS A 77 -12.05 -0.80 -4.05
CA LYS A 77 -11.30 0.28 -4.71
C LYS A 77 -9.80 0.12 -4.52
N LEU A 78 -9.06 0.26 -5.62
CA LEU A 78 -7.63 0.48 -5.59
C LEU A 78 -7.38 2.00 -5.59
N TYR A 79 -6.65 2.50 -4.61
CA TYR A 79 -6.30 3.91 -4.48
C TYR A 79 -4.88 4.15 -4.97
N ALA A 80 -4.67 5.23 -5.70
CA ALA A 80 -3.35 5.79 -5.96
C ALA A 80 -3.17 7.06 -5.14
N ILE A 81 -2.08 7.13 -4.38
CA ILE A 81 -1.81 8.18 -3.40
C ILE A 81 -0.46 8.82 -3.73
N THR A 82 -0.37 10.15 -3.72
CA THR A 82 0.90 10.86 -3.93
C THR A 82 1.85 10.64 -2.75
N PRO A 83 3.17 10.86 -2.92
CA PRO A 83 4.13 10.83 -1.80
C PRO A 83 3.78 11.79 -0.65
N GLU A 84 2.98 12.83 -0.91
CA GLU A 84 2.49 13.81 0.07
C GLU A 84 1.16 13.40 0.73
N GLY A 85 0.66 12.19 0.47
CA GLY A 85 -0.54 11.65 1.12
C GLY A 85 -1.87 12.09 0.51
N LYS A 86 -1.89 12.56 -0.75
CA LYS A 86 -3.13 12.96 -1.46
C LYS A 86 -3.62 11.86 -2.38
N ILE A 87 -4.92 11.61 -2.43
CA ILE A 87 -5.50 10.65 -3.39
C ILE A 87 -5.40 11.25 -4.81
N LYS A 88 -4.64 10.61 -5.69
CA LYS A 88 -4.55 10.94 -7.14
C LYS A 88 -5.82 10.48 -7.86
N TRP A 89 -6.20 9.23 -7.63
CA TRP A 89 -7.39 8.60 -8.22
C TRP A 89 -7.76 7.32 -7.46
N ALA A 90 -8.95 6.77 -7.74
CA ALA A 90 -9.38 5.47 -7.27
C ALA A 90 -10.02 4.66 -8.42
N PHE A 91 -9.62 3.40 -8.56
CA PHE A 91 -10.15 2.48 -9.55
C PHE A 91 -11.17 1.52 -8.89
N PRO A 92 -12.43 1.46 -9.34
CA PRO A 92 -13.45 0.60 -8.77
C PRO A 92 -13.43 -0.83 -9.36
N THR A 93 -13.60 -1.83 -8.49
CA THR A 93 -13.95 -3.22 -8.80
C THR A 93 -15.33 -3.55 -8.23
N LYS A 94 -15.85 -4.75 -8.50
CA LYS A 94 -17.16 -5.19 -7.99
C LYS A 94 -17.09 -5.99 -6.69
N GLY A 95 -15.91 -6.12 -6.11
CA GLY A 95 -15.67 -6.88 -4.88
C GLY A 95 -14.37 -6.45 -4.24
N ASP A 96 -14.18 -6.86 -2.99
CA ASP A 96 -13.04 -6.48 -2.16
C ASP A 96 -11.71 -6.70 -2.88
N ILE A 97 -10.73 -5.84 -2.58
CA ILE A 97 -9.36 -6.01 -3.01
C ILE A 97 -8.54 -6.35 -1.77
N LYS A 98 -8.20 -7.64 -1.64
CA LYS A 98 -7.34 -8.17 -0.57
C LYS A 98 -5.94 -8.55 -1.07
N SER A 99 -5.76 -8.59 -2.39
CA SER A 99 -4.50 -8.79 -3.06
C SER A 99 -3.60 -7.55 -2.88
N THR A 100 -2.36 -7.73 -2.44
CA THR A 100 -1.33 -6.69 -2.55
C THR A 100 -1.09 -6.37 -4.02
N PRO A 101 -1.08 -5.09 -4.45
CA PRO A 101 -0.79 -4.74 -5.83
C PRO A 101 0.66 -5.03 -6.20
N ALA A 102 0.90 -5.42 -7.45
CA ALA A 102 2.23 -5.54 -8.04
C ALA A 102 2.40 -4.50 -9.16
N ILE A 103 3.60 -3.98 -9.35
CA ILE A 103 3.89 -2.94 -10.35
C ILE A 103 5.02 -3.44 -11.25
N ASP A 104 4.82 -3.42 -12.57
CA ASP A 104 5.88 -3.76 -13.51
C ASP A 104 6.80 -2.57 -13.84
N THR A 105 7.85 -2.81 -14.62
CA THR A 105 8.83 -1.79 -15.04
C THR A 105 8.21 -0.68 -15.89
N ALA A 106 7.09 -0.94 -16.56
CA ALA A 106 6.33 0.05 -17.31
C ALA A 106 5.37 0.87 -16.41
N GLY A 107 5.24 0.51 -15.13
CA GLY A 107 4.35 1.17 -14.16
C GLY A 107 2.91 0.65 -14.21
N ARG A 108 2.62 -0.43 -14.92
CA ARG A 108 1.28 -1.05 -14.90
C ARG A 108 1.07 -1.73 -13.55
N ILE A 109 -0.15 -1.63 -13.03
CA ILE A 109 -0.51 -2.13 -11.72
C ILE A 109 -1.41 -3.36 -11.87
N TYR A 110 -1.04 -4.43 -11.18
CA TYR A 110 -1.72 -5.72 -11.20
C TYR A 110 -2.26 -6.06 -9.83
N PHE A 111 -3.50 -6.51 -9.75
CA PHE A 111 -4.12 -6.87 -8.47
C PHE A 111 -5.33 -7.79 -8.68
N GLY A 112 -5.55 -8.68 -7.72
CA GLY A 112 -6.73 -9.52 -7.64
C GLY A 112 -7.90 -8.85 -6.94
N SER A 113 -9.12 -9.26 -7.30
CA SER A 113 -10.35 -8.89 -6.59
C SER A 113 -11.25 -10.10 -6.34
N ARG A 114 -12.06 -10.02 -5.28
CA ARG A 114 -13.13 -10.97 -4.98
C ARG A 114 -14.29 -10.92 -5.98
N ASP A 115 -14.27 -9.99 -6.94
CA ASP A 115 -15.17 -10.05 -8.09
C ASP A 115 -14.77 -11.11 -9.14
N LYS A 116 -13.80 -11.97 -8.80
CA LYS A 116 -13.30 -13.07 -9.63
C LYS A 116 -12.51 -12.60 -10.85
N HIS A 117 -11.76 -11.52 -10.68
CA HIS A 117 -10.85 -11.05 -11.72
C HIS A 117 -9.47 -10.72 -11.18
N LEU A 118 -8.48 -10.96 -12.05
CA LEU A 118 -7.20 -10.27 -12.01
C LEU A 118 -7.29 -9.03 -12.92
N TYR A 119 -6.87 -7.88 -12.40
CA TYR A 119 -6.84 -6.62 -13.13
C TYR A 119 -5.41 -6.23 -13.51
N CYS A 120 -5.27 -5.60 -14.67
CA CYS A 120 -4.12 -4.79 -15.05
C CYS A 120 -4.61 -3.40 -15.42
N ILE A 121 -4.06 -2.37 -14.78
CA ILE A 121 -4.38 -0.97 -15.03
C ILE A 121 -3.12 -0.17 -15.31
N SER A 122 -3.25 0.95 -16.01
CA SER A 122 -2.16 1.87 -16.32
C SER A 122 -1.84 2.78 -15.12
N PRO A 123 -0.65 3.43 -15.12
CA PRO A 123 -0.28 4.40 -14.08
C PRO A 123 -1.29 5.54 -13.84
N ASN A 124 -2.07 5.89 -14.87
CA ASN A 124 -3.11 6.92 -14.80
C ASN A 124 -4.50 6.37 -14.40
N GLY A 125 -4.58 5.12 -13.93
CA GLY A 125 -5.79 4.54 -13.39
C GLY A 125 -6.79 4.06 -14.44
N ARG A 126 -6.37 3.81 -15.68
CA ARG A 126 -7.23 3.27 -16.74
C ARG A 126 -7.07 1.76 -16.84
N LEU A 127 -8.18 1.06 -17.07
CA LEU A 127 -8.14 -0.38 -17.33
C LEU A 127 -7.32 -0.66 -18.59
N VAL A 128 -6.33 -1.54 -18.49
CA VAL A 128 -5.59 -2.08 -19.63
C VAL A 128 -6.26 -3.39 -20.05
N TRP A 129 -6.40 -4.33 -19.12
CA TRP A 129 -7.15 -5.56 -19.31
C TRP A 129 -7.60 -6.15 -17.96
N LYS A 130 -8.50 -7.12 -18.01
CA LYS A 130 -8.84 -7.97 -16.86
C LYS A 130 -9.06 -9.40 -17.31
N PHE A 131 -8.73 -10.34 -16.43
CA PHE A 131 -8.88 -11.77 -16.65
C PHE A 131 -9.86 -12.35 -15.64
N ARG A 132 -10.85 -13.14 -16.09
CA ARG A 132 -11.88 -13.72 -15.23
C ARG A 132 -11.46 -15.12 -14.78
N THR A 133 -11.60 -15.37 -13.48
CA THR A 133 -11.48 -16.68 -12.83
C THR A 133 -12.86 -17.19 -12.40
N GLY A 134 -12.97 -18.44 -11.96
CA GLY A 134 -14.17 -18.98 -11.32
C GLY A 134 -14.24 -18.70 -9.81
N GLY A 135 -13.10 -18.44 -9.17
CA GLY A 135 -12.97 -18.15 -7.74
C GLY A 135 -12.49 -16.73 -7.43
N TRP A 136 -12.48 -16.37 -6.14
CA TRP A 136 -11.90 -15.11 -5.67
C TRP A 136 -10.40 -15.05 -5.94
N VAL A 137 -9.88 -13.86 -6.27
CA VAL A 137 -8.44 -13.62 -6.41
C VAL A 137 -7.95 -12.82 -5.20
N ASP A 138 -7.75 -13.52 -4.08
CA ASP A 138 -7.17 -12.93 -2.85
C ASP A 138 -5.63 -12.97 -2.86
N SER A 139 -5.02 -13.76 -3.75
CA SER A 139 -3.55 -13.86 -3.87
C SER A 139 -2.95 -12.61 -4.51
N SER A 140 -1.75 -12.25 -4.07
CA SER A 140 -0.98 -11.14 -4.66
C SER A 140 -0.29 -11.61 -5.94
N PRO A 141 -0.38 -10.89 -7.07
CA PRO A 141 0.27 -11.28 -8.31
C PRO A 141 1.79 -11.27 -8.18
N ALA A 142 2.45 -12.25 -8.79
CA ALA A 142 3.88 -12.26 -9.01
C ALA A 142 4.18 -11.98 -10.48
N LEU A 143 5.11 -11.06 -10.73
CA LEU A 143 5.49 -10.63 -12.08
C LEU A 143 6.83 -11.25 -12.45
N SER A 144 6.90 -11.91 -13.61
CA SER A 144 8.17 -12.42 -14.15
C SER A 144 8.87 -11.36 -14.99
N THR A 145 10.19 -11.51 -15.19
CA THR A 145 10.99 -10.64 -16.06
C THR A 145 10.61 -10.79 -17.54
N SER A 146 10.02 -11.92 -17.93
CA SER A 146 9.44 -12.21 -19.25
C SER A 146 8.06 -11.57 -19.45
N GLY A 147 7.47 -10.96 -18.41
CA GLY A 147 6.17 -10.27 -18.49
C GLY A 147 4.96 -11.14 -18.18
N GLU A 148 5.16 -12.34 -17.64
CA GLU A 148 4.07 -13.20 -17.17
C GLU A 148 3.55 -12.73 -15.82
N VAL A 149 2.27 -12.97 -15.57
CA VAL A 149 1.60 -12.67 -14.30
C VAL A 149 1.10 -13.96 -13.68
N LEU A 150 1.72 -14.37 -12.57
CA LEU A 150 1.32 -15.56 -11.81
C LEU A 150 0.42 -15.14 -10.66
N PHE A 151 -0.68 -15.86 -10.48
CA PHE A 151 -1.64 -15.63 -9.41
C PHE A 151 -2.44 -16.91 -9.14
N GLY A 152 -2.91 -17.06 -7.91
CA GLY A 152 -3.85 -18.11 -7.51
C GLY A 152 -5.27 -17.58 -7.32
N SER A 153 -6.25 -18.44 -7.54
CA SER A 153 -7.66 -18.14 -7.25
C SER A 153 -8.31 -19.28 -6.47
N TRP A 154 -9.46 -19.02 -5.85
CA TRP A 154 -10.18 -19.96 -4.98
C TRP A 154 -11.03 -21.00 -5.76
N GLU A 155 -10.60 -21.41 -6.95
CA GLU A 155 -11.28 -22.42 -7.78
C GLU A 155 -10.48 -23.71 -7.95
#